data_AF-B8HUI2-F1
#
_entry.id   AF-B8HUI2-F1
#
_cell.length_a   1.000
_cell.length_b   1.000
_cell.length_c   1.000
_cell.angle_alpha   90.00
_cell.angle_beta   90.00
_cell.angle_gamma   90.00
#
_symmetry.space_group_name_H-M   'P 1'
#
loop_
_entity.id
_entity.type
_entity.pdbx_description
1 polymer ?
#
loop_
_entity_poly.entity_id
_entity_poly.type
_entity_poly.pdbx_seq_one_letter_code
_entity_poly.pdbx_strand_id
1 'polypeptide(L)' 'MSANTPPKLWFPLWQYLNQPLFDQKVKLILNPKQFWQNYQVEHLLRCWEQESSQKGHPHT' A
#
# COMPACT_ATOMS: atom_id res chain seq x y z
N MET A 1 35.34 9.50 -1.05
CA MET A 1 34.11 9.35 -1.86
C MET A 1 32.98 9.07 -0.88
N SER A 2 32.11 10.05 -0.59
CA SER A 2 31.00 9.87 0.35
C SER A 2 29.83 9.22 -0.40
N ALA A 3 29.42 8.02 0.01
CA ALA A 3 28.27 7.34 -0.55
C ALA A 3 26.99 8.07 -0.13
N ASN A 4 26.33 8.77 -1.07
CA ASN A 4 24.99 9.31 -0.87
C ASN A 4 23.98 8.16 -0.92
N THR A 5 23.83 7.43 0.18
CA THR A 5 22.71 6.49 0.34
C THR A 5 21.43 7.30 0.49
N PRO A 6 20.41 7.09 -0.37
CA PRO A 6 19.14 7.78 -0.20
C PRO A 6 18.55 7.39 1.17
N PRO A 7 17.97 8.36 1.90
CA PRO A 7 17.36 8.08 3.20
C PRO A 7 16.33 6.98 3.03
N LYS A 8 16.45 5.91 3.83
CA LYS A 8 15.51 4.80 3.83
C LYS A 8 14.19 5.29 4.42
N LEU A 9 13.30 5.73 3.54
CA LEU A 9 11.96 6.20 3.92
C LEU A 9 11.22 5.04 4.59
N TRP A 10 10.69 5.27 5.78
CA TRP A 10 9.92 4.26 6.53
C TRP A 10 8.53 3.99 5.95
N PHE A 11 8.12 4.76 4.94
CA PHE A 11 6.83 4.64 4.28
C PHE A 11 6.98 4.82 2.76
N PRO A 12 6.09 4.23 1.95
CA PRO A 12 6.13 4.31 0.49
C PRO A 12 5.69 5.69 0.05
N LEU A 13 6.65 6.62 0.05
CA LEU A 13 6.43 8.00 -0.35
C LEU A 13 5.82 8.09 -1.76
N TRP A 14 6.23 7.22 -2.67
CA TRP A 14 5.67 7.19 -4.02
C TRP A 14 4.16 6.89 -4.03
N GLN A 15 3.69 5.95 -3.21
CA GLN A 15 2.26 5.62 -3.16
C GLN A 15 1.45 6.69 -2.44
N TYR A 16 2.04 7.36 -1.46
CA TYR A 16 1.45 8.53 -0.83
C TYR A 16 1.31 9.69 -1.83
N LEU A 17 2.34 9.98 -2.61
CA LEU A 17 2.28 11.04 -3.63
C LEU A 17 1.33 10.70 -4.79
N ASN A 18 1.17 9.42 -5.10
CA ASN A 18 0.27 8.96 -6.16
C ASN A 18 -1.16 8.70 -5.67
N GLN A 19 -1.54 9.26 -4.51
CA GLN A 19 -2.93 9.22 -4.06
C GLN A 19 -3.85 9.87 -5.10
N PRO A 20 -5.03 9.29 -5.37
CA PRO A 20 -5.99 9.90 -6.27
C PRO A 20 -6.56 11.17 -5.63
N LEU A 21 -6.04 12.33 -6.04
CA LEU A 21 -6.38 13.63 -5.44
C LEU A 21 -7.81 14.10 -5.75
N PHE A 22 -8.46 13.51 -6.76
CA PHE A 22 -9.75 13.96 -7.30
C PHE A 22 -10.80 12.84 -7.41
N ASP A 23 -10.58 11.69 -6.79
CA ASP A 23 -11.55 10.60 -6.82
C ASP A 23 -12.57 10.77 -5.69
N GLN A 24 -13.86 10.90 -6.03
CA GLN A 24 -14.93 11.03 -5.03
C GLN A 24 -15.14 9.76 -4.19
N LYS A 25 -14.63 8.61 -4.66
CA LYS A 25 -14.73 7.32 -3.97
C LYS A 25 -13.59 7.10 -2.99
N VAL A 26 -12.45 7.77 -3.19
CA VAL A 26 -11.25 7.58 -2.37
C VAL A 26 -11.00 8.83 -1.54
N LYS A 27 -11.05 8.68 -0.21
CA LYS A 27 -10.73 9.79 0.69
C LYS A 27 -9.26 10.15 0.55
N LEU A 28 -8.98 11.40 0.20
CA LEU A 28 -7.63 11.95 0.24
C LEU A 28 -7.15 11.99 1.70
N ILE A 29 -6.05 11.28 1.99
CA ILE A 29 -5.45 11.25 3.34
C ILE A 29 -4.17 12.08 3.31
N LEU A 30 -4.22 13.30 3.86
CA LEU A 30 -3.08 14.23 3.92
C LEU A 30 -2.09 13.93 5.06
N ASN A 31 -2.45 13.01 5.96
CA ASN A 31 -1.57 12.60 7.05
C ASN A 31 -0.80 11.34 6.62
N PRO A 32 0.54 11.41 6.40
CA PRO A 32 1.32 10.28 5.90
C PRO A 32 1.31 9.07 6.86
N LYS A 33 1.22 9.30 8.18
CA LYS A 33 1.12 8.21 9.16
C LYS A 33 -0.21 7.46 9.00
N GLN A 34 -1.30 8.20 8.84
CA GLN A 34 -2.62 7.63 8.66
C GLN A 34 -2.74 6.89 7.33
N PHE A 35 -2.17 7.45 6.26
CA PHE A 35 -2.08 6.77 4.97
C PHE A 35 -1.35 5.44 5.09
N TRP A 36 -0.19 5.43 5.77
CA TRP A 36 0.60 4.22 5.93
C TRP A 36 -0.16 3.12 6.68
N GLN A 37 -0.86 3.48 7.76
CA GLN A 37 -1.70 2.52 8.51
C GLN A 37 -2.81 1.94 7.62
N ASN A 38 -3.51 2.79 6.86
CA ASN A 38 -4.57 2.33 5.97
C ASN A 38 -4.02 1.44 4.84
N TYR A 39 -2.89 1.83 4.27
CA TYR A 39 -2.20 1.07 3.22
C TYR A 39 -1.80 -0.33 3.71
N GLN A 40 -1.27 -0.46 4.92
CA GLN A 40 -0.91 -1.76 5.49
C GLN A 40 -2.14 -2.66 5.67
N VAL A 41 -3.25 -2.12 6.15
CA VAL A 41 -4.50 -2.88 6.31
C VAL A 41 -5.04 -3.35 4.95
N GLU A 42 -5.13 -2.45 3.97
CA GLU A 42 -5.58 -2.81 2.62
C GLU A 42 -4.68 -3.86 1.97
N HIS A 43 -3.36 -3.74 2.16
CA HIS A 43 -2.42 -4.71 1.63
C HIS A 43 -2.63 -6.10 2.24
N LEU A 44 -2.81 -6.17 3.57
CA LEU A 44 -3.13 -7.42 4.26
C LEU A 44 -4.46 -8.01 3.77
N LEU A 45 -5.49 -7.20 3.58
CA LEU A 45 -6.78 -7.65 3.05
C LEU A 45 -6.65 -8.24 1.65
N ARG A 46 -5.91 -7.59 0.75
CA ARG A 46 -5.67 -8.11 -0.61
C ARG A 46 -4.92 -9.43 -0.59
N CYS A 47 -3.89 -9.55 0.24
CA CYS A 47 -3.16 -10.81 0.42
C CYS A 47 -4.08 -11.91 0.98
N TRP A 48 -4.94 -11.55 1.93
CA TRP A 48 -5.90 -12.48 2.53
C TRP A 48 -6.94 -12.99 1.52
N GLU A 49 -7.50 -12.09 0.70
CA GLU A 49 -8.42 -12.43 -0.39
C GLU A 49 -7.74 -13.32 -1.44
N GLN A 50 -6.49 -13.00 -1.79
CA GLN A 50 -5.71 -13.78 -2.76
C GLN A 50 -5.40 -15.20 -2.24
N GLU A 51 -5.02 -15.35 -0.97
CA GLU A 51 -4.79 -16.66 -0.36
C GLU A 51 -6.08 -17.50 -0.36
N SER A 52 -7.21 -16.87 -0.03
CA SER A 52 -8.52 -17.56 -0.05
C SER A 52 -8.92 -17.96 -1.47
N SER A 53 -8.57 -17.17 -2.49
CA SER A 53 -8.87 -17.46 -3.88
C SER A 53 -7.97 -18.57 -4.47
N GLN A 54 -6.74 -18.74 -3.96
CA GLN A 54 -5.84 -19.81 -4.40
C GLN A 54 -6.18 -21.19 -3.84
N LYS A 55 -6.88 -21.26 -2.70
CA LYS A 55 -7.37 -22.53 -2.14
C LYS A 55 -8.57 -23.13 -2.90
N GLY A 56 -9.05 -22.45 -3.95
CA GLY A 56 -10.16 -22.87 -4.80
C GLY A 56 -9.76 -23.56 -6.10
N HIS A 57 -8.50 -23.95 -6.31
CA HIS A 57 -8.14 -24.78 -7.48
C HIS A 57 -8.31 -26.27 -7.12
N PRO A 58 -9.41 -26.94 -7.51
CA PRO A 58 -9.47 -28.39 -7.45
C PRO A 58 -8.38 -28.92 -8.38
N HIS A 59 -7.37 -29.55 -7.80
CA HIS A 59 -6.45 -30.42 -8.50
C HIS A 59 -7.27 -31.60 -9.05
N THR A 60 -7.79 -31.43 -10.26
CA THR A 60 -8.39 -32.51 -11.06
C THR A 60 -7.29 -33.28 -11.77
#